data_AF-A0A5N6WL16-F1
#
_entry.id   AF-A0A5N6WL16-F1
#
_cell.length_a   1.000
_cell.length_b   1.000
_cell.length_c   1.000
_cell.angle_alpha   90.00
_cell.angle_beta   90.00
_cell.angle_gamma   90.00
#
_symmetry.space_group_name_H-M   'P 1'
#
loop_
_entity.id
_entity.type
_entity.pdbx_description
1 polymer ?
#
loop_
_entity_poly.entity_id
_entity_poly.type
_entity_poly.pdbx_seq_one_letter_code
_entity_poly.pdbx_strand_id
1 'polypeptide(L)'
;MVLSLENLPEEILHTILCYCHPCSAAALQQTAHRFEHATNEPLLWRFYCQVHFKYWDSKHDILQKLSAPACAVNWKALYVTRHLTECTASYLLDSILAGQTGRIEKFHALIDLGYDVKDTLIRNISPELETDDHLARRYYGKVLLTCLHRSIALPVWARLRNGGNITLERALGAFDLFIPESGYGSLDEITNKLDEIVGRLSSLYPSINMSTPREKARTIAVYLKSNNLTGIQPDREYHCIEHNFLGIALNDPNHNSLPLVSAAIYCYVAQRLGLNARPCGFPFHVHVIVKPPPGLDINGNMLAPGVCGDPIYMDPFRSDRETPVTNLQSQLNYLGASAVEQSTFLGESRTSEIVLRCSKNILNSVQRMSQYPDVHLEPVDTVSAKYAALWSTMLLSDPSRPAEFRHHLPWLMELFATEFPSDIYLIEQYVVPMFRGLLEYEHILESLHVMRAVDEIPKQVKRRYSGRCDVKYRIGQVFRHRRYNYIAIITGWDTECDAGEQWMRRMGIDRLQGGRHQSFYHVIVQDRSVRYVAEENIELLAPNITELPTTLTAIAGRHFKRWDEETRTFVSNIKDEYPDD
;
A
#
# COMPACT_ATOMS: atom_id res chain seq x y z
N MET A 1 -41.69 35.85 23.34
CA MET A 1 -41.88 35.55 21.90
C MET A 1 -40.81 34.54 21.52
N VAL A 2 -41.18 33.31 21.17
CA VAL A 2 -40.21 32.37 20.59
C VAL A 2 -40.01 32.82 19.15
N LEU A 3 -38.79 33.27 18.80
CA LEU A 3 -38.46 33.60 17.42
C LEU A 3 -38.53 32.31 16.60
N SER A 4 -39.44 32.25 15.63
CA SER A 4 -39.48 31.18 14.63
C SER A 4 -38.21 31.21 13.79
N LEU A 5 -37.72 30.04 13.40
CA LEU A 5 -36.56 29.90 12.50
C LEU A 5 -36.78 30.64 11.17
N GLU A 6 -38.02 30.76 10.72
CA GLU A 6 -38.43 31.48 9.50
C GLU A 6 -38.09 32.98 9.54
N ASN A 7 -38.01 33.55 10.74
CA ASN A 7 -37.76 34.98 10.95
C ASN A 7 -36.26 35.32 10.99
N LEU A 8 -35.37 34.33 10.90
CA LEU A 8 -33.93 34.58 10.90
C LEU A 8 -33.46 35.08 9.53
N PRO A 9 -32.47 36.01 9.50
CA PRO A 9 -31.78 36.38 8.26
C PRO A 9 -31.07 35.20 7.60
N GLU A 10 -30.86 35.28 6.28
CA GLU A 10 -30.14 34.27 5.47
C GLU A 10 -28.75 33.97 6.04
N GLU A 11 -28.02 35.00 6.47
CA GLU A 11 -26.65 34.87 6.98
C GLU A 11 -26.60 34.09 8.31
N ILE A 12 -27.63 34.27 9.15
CA ILE A 12 -27.77 33.53 10.41
C ILE A 12 -28.16 32.08 10.12
N LEU A 13 -29.09 31.84 9.20
CA LEU A 13 -29.45 30.50 8.76
C LEU A 13 -28.26 29.76 8.16
N HIS A 14 -27.48 30.42 7.30
CA HIS A 14 -26.25 29.88 6.75
C HIS A 14 -25.26 29.48 7.85
N THR A 15 -25.03 30.37 8.83
CA THR A 15 -24.14 30.10 9.95
C THR A 15 -24.61 28.89 10.76
N ILE A 16 -25.91 28.80 11.07
CA ILE A 16 -26.50 27.64 11.77
C ILE A 16 -26.27 26.37 10.95
N LEU A 17 -26.52 26.40 9.65
CA LEU A 17 -26.34 25.26 8.77
C LEU A 17 -24.88 24.79 8.72
N CYS A 18 -23.88 25.68 8.76
CA CYS A 18 -22.48 25.29 8.85
C CYS A 18 -22.13 24.48 10.12
N TYR A 19 -22.95 24.51 11.17
CA TYR A 19 -22.81 23.65 12.36
C TYR A 19 -23.70 22.41 12.35
N CYS A 20 -24.51 22.23 11.30
CA CYS A 20 -25.40 21.08 11.13
C CYS A 20 -24.79 20.03 10.19
N HIS A 21 -25.23 18.79 10.34
CA HIS A 21 -24.90 17.76 9.36
C HIS A 21 -25.56 18.08 8.00
N PRO A 22 -24.94 17.80 6.85
CA PRO A 22 -25.50 18.12 5.54
C PRO A 22 -26.88 17.50 5.27
N CYS A 23 -27.17 16.33 5.87
CA CYS A 23 -28.50 15.72 5.85
C CYS A 23 -29.56 16.60 6.54
N SER A 24 -29.22 17.35 7.58
CA SER A 24 -30.13 18.30 8.22
C SER A 24 -30.45 19.48 7.31
N ALA A 25 -29.48 19.95 6.52
CA ALA A 25 -29.72 20.98 5.51
C ALA A 25 -30.66 20.48 4.40
N ALA A 26 -30.45 19.24 3.94
CA ALA A 26 -31.34 18.59 2.98
C ALA A 26 -32.76 18.38 3.53
N ALA A 27 -32.88 17.97 4.80
CA ALA A 27 -34.18 17.82 5.47
C ALA A 27 -34.90 19.18 5.64
N LEU A 28 -34.18 20.23 6.05
CA LEU A 28 -34.72 21.58 6.20
C LEU A 28 -35.24 22.14 4.86
N GLN A 29 -34.53 21.87 3.76
CA GLN A 29 -35.01 22.27 2.43
C GLN A 29 -36.41 21.71 2.12
N GLN A 30 -36.72 20.50 2.61
CA GLN A 30 -38.00 19.83 2.36
C GLN A 30 -39.14 20.36 3.24
N THR A 31 -38.88 21.22 4.23
CA THR A 31 -39.93 21.69 5.14
C THR A 31 -40.68 22.91 4.60
N ALA A 32 -40.00 23.85 3.96
CA ALA A 32 -40.62 25.08 3.44
C ALA A 32 -39.76 25.77 2.37
N HIS A 33 -40.42 26.39 1.39
CA HIS A 33 -39.76 27.16 0.31
C HIS A 33 -38.87 28.30 0.84
N ARG A 34 -39.17 28.84 2.03
CA ARG A 34 -38.37 29.89 2.69
C ARG A 34 -36.90 29.49 2.85
N PHE A 35 -36.62 28.21 3.09
CA PHE A 35 -35.26 27.73 3.36
C PHE A 35 -34.50 27.32 2.10
N GLU A 36 -35.14 27.37 0.92
CA GLU A 36 -34.53 26.88 -0.31
C GLU A 36 -33.24 27.62 -0.67
N HIS A 37 -33.19 28.94 -0.51
CA HIS A 37 -32.01 29.74 -0.81
C HIS A 37 -30.85 29.39 0.14
N ALA A 38 -31.04 29.55 1.46
CA ALA A 38 -30.04 29.22 2.47
C ALA A 38 -29.50 27.76 2.37
N THR A 39 -30.37 26.78 2.06
CA THR A 39 -29.98 25.36 1.97
C THR A 39 -29.37 24.95 0.62
N ASN A 40 -29.39 25.82 -0.39
CA ASN A 40 -28.74 25.61 -1.69
C ASN A 40 -27.56 26.56 -1.94
N GLU A 41 -27.20 27.40 -0.96
CA GLU A 41 -26.09 28.35 -1.06
C GLU A 41 -24.78 27.64 -1.43
N PRO A 42 -24.11 27.99 -2.55
CA PRO A 42 -22.88 27.31 -3.00
C PRO A 42 -21.77 27.30 -1.96
N LEU A 43 -21.62 28.38 -1.18
CA LEU A 43 -20.61 28.45 -0.12
C LEU A 43 -20.84 27.44 1.01
N LEU A 44 -22.11 27.13 1.33
CA LEU A 44 -22.45 26.13 2.34
C LEU A 44 -22.00 24.74 1.89
N TRP A 45 -22.33 24.35 0.66
CA TRP A 45 -21.96 23.03 0.14
C TRP A 45 -20.47 22.90 -0.15
N ARG A 46 -19.81 24.00 -0.55
CA ARG A 46 -18.34 24.05 -0.61
C ARG A 46 -17.73 23.77 0.76
N PHE A 47 -18.23 24.43 1.80
CA PHE A 47 -17.80 24.20 3.17
C PHE A 47 -18.00 22.74 3.59
N TYR A 48 -19.18 22.15 3.33
CA TYR A 48 -19.42 20.74 3.63
C TYR A 48 -18.45 19.80 2.90
N CYS A 49 -18.17 20.04 1.62
CA CYS A 49 -17.17 19.26 0.89
C CYS A 49 -15.78 19.34 1.55
N GLN A 50 -15.36 20.52 2.02
CA GLN A 50 -14.06 20.71 2.66
C GLN A 50 -13.97 20.09 4.05
N VAL A 51 -15.08 20.08 4.81
CA VAL A 51 -15.10 19.57 6.19
C VAL A 51 -15.28 18.06 6.24
N HIS A 52 -16.14 17.50 5.38
CA HIS A 52 -16.50 16.08 5.46
C HIS A 52 -15.61 15.16 4.62
N PHE A 53 -14.88 15.67 3.62
CA PHE A 53 -14.05 14.85 2.75
C PHE A 53 -12.61 15.34 2.72
N LYS A 54 -11.68 14.50 3.16
CA LYS A 54 -10.25 14.78 3.16
C LYS A 54 -9.59 14.29 1.88
N TYR A 55 -9.99 13.13 1.39
CA TYR A 55 -9.42 12.51 0.21
C TYR A 55 -10.37 12.63 -0.99
N TRP A 56 -9.78 12.99 -2.13
CA TRP A 56 -10.51 13.22 -3.36
C TRP A 56 -9.82 12.49 -4.50
N ASP A 57 -10.59 11.72 -5.25
CA ASP A 57 -10.09 11.15 -6.49
C ASP A 57 -9.72 12.24 -7.49
N SER A 58 -8.64 12.01 -8.23
CA SER A 58 -8.13 12.91 -9.28
C SER A 58 -9.20 13.33 -10.30
N LYS A 59 -10.19 12.47 -10.58
CA LYS A 59 -11.33 12.78 -11.47
C LYS A 59 -12.14 14.01 -11.07
N HIS A 60 -12.01 14.47 -9.82
CA HIS A 60 -12.75 15.63 -9.32
C HIS A 60 -12.03 16.96 -9.52
N ASP A 61 -10.73 16.99 -9.80
CA ASP A 61 -9.92 18.22 -9.89
C ASP A 61 -10.17 19.19 -8.71
N ILE A 62 -10.24 18.66 -7.48
CA ILE A 62 -10.78 19.40 -6.33
C ILE A 62 -10.00 20.68 -6.03
N LEU A 63 -8.68 20.69 -6.20
CA LEU A 63 -7.84 21.86 -5.96
C LEU A 63 -8.16 23.01 -6.92
N GLN A 64 -8.45 22.68 -8.18
CA GLN A 64 -8.89 23.66 -9.17
C GLN A 64 -10.27 24.21 -8.80
N LYS A 65 -11.21 23.34 -8.43
CA LYS A 65 -12.56 23.75 -8.00
C LYS A 65 -12.53 24.65 -6.77
N LEU A 66 -11.67 24.35 -5.79
CA LEU A 66 -11.49 25.18 -4.60
C LEU A 66 -10.87 26.55 -4.93
N SER A 67 -10.07 26.64 -5.97
CA SER A 67 -9.49 27.93 -6.42
C SER A 67 -10.47 28.76 -7.26
N ALA A 68 -11.53 28.16 -7.78
CA ALA A 68 -12.54 28.83 -8.58
C ALA A 68 -13.59 29.58 -7.72
N PRO A 69 -14.31 30.56 -8.32
CA PRO A 69 -15.47 31.18 -7.68
C PRO A 69 -16.51 30.13 -7.26
N ALA A 70 -17.13 30.30 -6.08
CA ALA A 70 -18.05 29.30 -5.55
C ALA A 70 -19.24 29.01 -6.48
N CYS A 71 -19.73 30.00 -7.22
CA CYS A 71 -20.82 29.86 -8.20
C CYS A 71 -20.44 29.07 -9.46
N ALA A 72 -19.15 28.86 -9.74
CA ALA A 72 -18.69 28.14 -10.93
C ALA A 72 -18.78 26.61 -10.79
N VAL A 73 -19.02 26.10 -9.57
CA VAL A 73 -19.04 24.67 -9.27
C VAL A 73 -20.37 24.32 -8.62
N ASN A 74 -21.02 23.26 -9.10
CA ASN A 74 -22.19 22.71 -8.43
C ASN A 74 -21.76 21.89 -7.20
N TRP A 75 -21.44 22.60 -6.10
CA TRP A 75 -20.93 22.00 -4.88
C TRP A 75 -21.91 21.01 -4.24
N LYS A 76 -23.21 21.27 -4.32
CA LYS A 76 -24.23 20.37 -3.78
C LYS A 76 -24.26 19.05 -4.53
N ALA A 77 -24.25 19.08 -5.86
CA ALA A 77 -24.17 17.86 -6.66
C ALA A 77 -22.88 17.09 -6.38
N LEU A 78 -21.74 17.79 -6.27
CA LEU A 78 -20.46 17.17 -5.93
C LEU A 78 -20.50 16.48 -4.56
N TYR A 79 -21.06 17.14 -3.55
CA TYR A 79 -21.24 16.56 -2.21
C TYR A 79 -22.12 15.31 -2.27
N VAL A 80 -23.28 15.39 -2.95
CA VAL A 80 -24.22 14.27 -3.07
C VAL A 80 -23.54 13.08 -3.73
N THR A 81 -22.80 13.28 -4.83
CA THR A 81 -22.04 12.21 -5.48
C THR A 81 -21.06 11.57 -4.51
N ARG A 82 -20.26 12.36 -3.77
CA ARG A 82 -19.29 11.83 -2.81
C ARG A 82 -19.95 11.09 -1.65
N HIS A 83 -21.04 11.61 -1.12
CA HIS A 83 -21.80 10.99 -0.04
C HIS A 83 -22.40 9.65 -0.48
N LEU A 84 -22.96 9.57 -1.69
CA LEU A 84 -23.45 8.30 -2.25
C LEU A 84 -22.31 7.29 -2.39
N THR A 85 -21.12 7.70 -2.83
CA THR A 85 -19.94 6.83 -2.87
C THR A 85 -19.56 6.30 -1.49
N GLU A 86 -19.58 7.14 -0.44
CA GLU A 86 -19.32 6.69 0.94
C GLU A 86 -20.36 5.68 1.43
N CYS A 87 -21.65 5.92 1.13
CA CYS A 87 -22.74 5.02 1.48
C CYS A 87 -22.58 3.66 0.79
N THR A 88 -22.27 3.65 -0.51
CA THR A 88 -22.01 2.42 -1.27
C THR A 88 -20.79 1.67 -0.72
N ALA A 89 -19.69 2.38 -0.41
CA ALA A 89 -18.50 1.77 0.18
C ALA A 89 -18.79 1.13 1.54
N SER A 90 -19.57 1.80 2.40
CA SER A 90 -19.96 1.28 3.70
C SER A 90 -20.84 0.03 3.57
N TYR A 91 -21.83 0.07 2.67
CA TYR A 91 -22.68 -1.08 2.37
C TYR A 91 -21.89 -2.29 1.85
N LEU A 92 -20.95 -2.07 0.93
CA LEU A 92 -20.09 -3.13 0.39
C LEU A 92 -19.19 -3.73 1.48
N LEU A 93 -18.61 -2.90 2.35
CA LEU A 93 -17.83 -3.37 3.49
C LEU A 93 -18.70 -4.22 4.43
N ASP A 94 -19.88 -3.75 4.81
CA ASP A 94 -20.80 -4.51 5.66
C ASP A 94 -21.19 -5.85 5.01
N SER A 95 -21.38 -5.87 3.68
CA SER A 95 -21.66 -7.09 2.91
C SER A 95 -20.48 -8.07 2.85
N ILE A 96 -19.23 -7.58 2.87
CA ILE A 96 -18.01 -8.39 2.98
C ILE A 96 -17.90 -9.01 4.38
N LEU A 97 -18.24 -8.23 5.41
CA LEU A 97 -18.20 -8.66 6.80
C LEU A 97 -19.28 -9.70 7.10
N ALA A 98 -20.48 -9.54 6.54
CA ALA A 98 -21.64 -10.38 6.80
C ALA A 98 -21.53 -11.83 6.28
N GLY A 99 -20.68 -12.12 5.29
CA GLY A 99 -20.56 -13.46 4.73
C GLY A 99 -19.29 -13.69 3.92
N GLN A 100 -18.91 -14.94 3.76
CA GLN A 100 -17.68 -15.33 3.05
C GLN A 100 -17.85 -15.43 1.54
N THR A 101 -19.08 -15.57 1.05
CA THR A 101 -19.37 -15.76 -0.37
C THR A 101 -19.32 -14.46 -1.17
N GLY A 102 -18.74 -14.52 -2.36
CA GLY A 102 -18.69 -13.43 -3.34
C GLY A 102 -17.91 -12.21 -2.84
N ARG A 103 -16.90 -12.42 -1.99
CA ARG A 103 -16.08 -11.31 -1.48
C ARG A 103 -15.24 -10.70 -2.58
N ILE A 104 -14.74 -11.50 -3.53
CA ILE A 104 -13.91 -11.01 -4.64
C ILE A 104 -14.62 -9.90 -5.43
N GLU A 105 -15.86 -10.14 -5.86
CA GLU A 105 -16.66 -9.15 -6.61
C GLU A 105 -17.01 -7.91 -5.75
N LYS A 106 -17.31 -8.10 -4.46
CA LYS A 106 -17.58 -6.98 -3.54
C LYS A 106 -16.35 -6.10 -3.32
N PHE A 107 -15.18 -6.72 -3.23
CA PHE A 107 -13.89 -6.01 -3.16
C PHE A 107 -13.71 -5.16 -4.41
N HIS A 108 -13.87 -5.75 -5.60
CA HIS A 108 -13.73 -5.02 -6.85
C HIS A 108 -14.67 -3.83 -6.96
N ALA A 109 -15.95 -4.05 -6.69
CA ALA A 109 -16.95 -3.00 -6.71
C ALA A 109 -16.60 -1.84 -5.77
N LEU A 110 -15.96 -2.11 -4.64
CA LEU A 110 -15.49 -1.07 -3.72
C LEU A 110 -14.27 -0.34 -4.26
N ILE A 111 -13.28 -1.06 -4.79
CA ILE A 111 -12.07 -0.46 -5.37
C ILE A 111 -12.40 0.40 -6.60
N ASP A 112 -13.38 0.00 -7.41
CA ASP A 112 -13.85 0.72 -8.60
C ASP A 112 -14.50 2.07 -8.30
N LEU A 113 -14.92 2.30 -7.04
CA LEU A 113 -15.36 3.63 -6.59
C LEU A 113 -14.20 4.64 -6.58
N GLY A 114 -12.95 4.16 -6.64
CA GLY A 114 -11.74 4.96 -6.74
C GLY A 114 -11.27 5.50 -5.40
N TYR A 115 -10.39 6.50 -5.43
CA TYR A 115 -9.71 7.01 -4.24
C TYR A 115 -10.66 7.71 -3.23
N ASP A 116 -11.86 8.04 -3.70
CA ASP A 116 -12.96 8.61 -2.92
C ASP A 116 -13.38 7.78 -1.70
N VAL A 117 -13.12 6.47 -1.69
CA VAL A 117 -13.47 5.57 -0.57
C VAL A 117 -12.49 5.61 0.60
N LYS A 118 -11.33 6.26 0.43
CA LYS A 118 -10.25 6.25 1.43
C LYS A 118 -10.71 6.78 2.80
N ASP A 119 -11.50 7.85 2.84
CA ASP A 119 -12.07 8.39 4.07
C ASP A 119 -12.92 7.36 4.81
N THR A 120 -13.82 6.66 4.08
CA THR A 120 -14.65 5.59 4.64
C THR A 120 -13.80 4.44 5.16
N LEU A 121 -12.80 3.98 4.40
CA LEU A 121 -11.95 2.86 4.82
C LEU A 121 -11.15 3.21 6.08
N ILE A 122 -10.53 4.40 6.14
CA ILE A 122 -9.76 4.84 7.32
C ILE A 122 -10.64 4.92 8.57
N ARG A 123 -11.86 5.47 8.45
CA ARG A 123 -12.83 5.54 9.54
C ARG A 123 -13.17 4.14 10.09
N ASN A 124 -13.27 3.15 9.21
CA ASN A 124 -13.58 1.77 9.57
C ASN A 124 -12.35 0.96 10.03
N ILE A 125 -11.11 1.41 9.76
CA ILE A 125 -9.89 0.77 10.27
C ILE A 125 -9.69 1.07 11.77
N SER A 126 -10.06 2.27 12.19
CA SER A 126 -10.02 2.68 13.60
C SER A 126 -11.44 2.98 14.09
N PRO A 127 -12.33 1.97 14.13
CA PRO A 127 -13.70 2.17 14.56
C PRO A 127 -13.71 2.46 16.07
N GLU A 128 -14.78 3.10 16.53
CA GLU A 128 -15.05 3.24 17.96
C GLU A 128 -15.12 1.86 18.62
N LEU A 129 -14.55 1.73 19.82
CA LEU A 129 -14.44 0.44 20.54
C LEU A 129 -15.81 -0.22 20.79
N GLU A 130 -16.89 0.55 20.80
CA GLU A 130 -18.26 0.07 20.99
C GLU A 130 -18.84 -0.65 19.76
N THR A 131 -18.16 -0.61 18.62
CA THR A 131 -18.59 -1.31 17.41
C THR A 131 -18.46 -2.83 17.58
N ASP A 132 -19.57 -3.57 17.43
CA ASP A 132 -19.64 -5.03 17.66
C ASP A 132 -18.71 -5.86 16.75
N ASP A 133 -18.34 -5.33 15.57
CA ASP A 133 -17.49 -6.00 14.59
C ASP A 133 -16.11 -5.34 14.39
N HIS A 134 -15.63 -4.59 15.40
CA HIS A 134 -14.42 -3.77 15.29
C HIS A 134 -13.15 -4.53 14.84
N LEU A 135 -12.99 -5.82 15.18
CA LEU A 135 -11.83 -6.60 14.72
C LEU A 135 -11.92 -6.90 13.23
N ALA A 136 -13.08 -7.40 12.77
CA ALA A 136 -13.28 -7.76 11.38
C ALA A 136 -13.25 -6.52 10.48
N ARG A 137 -13.96 -5.47 10.88
CA ARG A 137 -13.98 -4.19 10.18
C ARG A 137 -12.60 -3.57 10.04
N ARG A 138 -11.78 -3.62 11.10
CA ARG A 138 -10.38 -3.18 11.07
C ARG A 138 -9.54 -3.99 10.09
N TYR A 139 -9.67 -5.32 10.12
CA TYR A 139 -8.92 -6.20 9.25
C TYR A 139 -9.29 -5.98 7.77
N TYR A 140 -10.56 -6.12 7.42
CA TYR A 140 -11.02 -5.97 6.03
C TYR A 140 -10.87 -4.54 5.50
N GLY A 141 -11.04 -3.53 6.36
CA GLY A 141 -10.72 -2.14 6.02
C GLY A 141 -9.26 -1.96 5.62
N LYS A 142 -8.32 -2.59 6.33
CA LYS A 142 -6.88 -2.58 5.95
C LYS A 142 -6.64 -3.32 4.65
N VAL A 143 -7.22 -4.51 4.46
CA VAL A 143 -7.05 -5.27 3.20
C VAL A 143 -7.57 -4.46 2.00
N LEU A 144 -8.77 -3.87 2.10
CA LEU A 144 -9.35 -3.02 1.06
C LEU A 144 -8.50 -1.78 0.79
N LEU A 145 -8.02 -1.10 1.85
CA LEU A 145 -7.18 0.08 1.69
C LEU A 145 -5.87 -0.24 0.95
N THR A 146 -5.22 -1.36 1.30
CA THR A 146 -4.00 -1.78 0.60
C THR A 146 -4.28 -2.23 -0.83
N CYS A 147 -5.42 -2.88 -1.09
CA CYS A 147 -5.86 -3.22 -2.45
C CYS A 147 -6.09 -1.96 -3.30
N LEU A 148 -6.71 -0.92 -2.72
CA LEU A 148 -6.89 0.39 -3.35
C LEU A 148 -5.54 1.04 -3.67
N HIS A 149 -4.57 1.00 -2.75
CA HIS A 149 -3.25 1.56 -3.00
C HIS A 149 -2.53 0.82 -4.14
N ARG A 150 -2.64 -0.52 -4.21
CA ARG A 150 -2.05 -1.31 -5.29
C ARG A 150 -2.72 -1.05 -6.65
N SER A 151 -4.05 -0.81 -6.67
CA SER A 151 -4.75 -0.41 -7.90
C SER A 151 -4.34 0.97 -8.41
N ILE A 152 -3.80 1.85 -7.55
CA ILE A 152 -3.18 3.12 -7.93
C ILE A 152 -1.73 2.94 -8.38
N ALA A 153 -0.99 2.03 -7.73
CA ALA A 153 0.43 1.80 -7.98
C ALA A 153 0.72 1.11 -9.32
N LEU A 154 0.01 0.03 -9.65
CA LEU A 154 0.26 -0.77 -10.86
C LEU A 154 0.11 -0.01 -12.18
N PRO A 155 -0.89 0.88 -12.36
CA PRO A 155 -0.97 1.74 -13.55
C PRO A 155 0.30 2.55 -13.81
N VAL A 156 1.07 2.92 -12.77
CA VAL A 156 2.31 3.69 -12.92
C VAL A 156 3.35 2.88 -13.69
N TRP A 157 3.60 1.64 -13.27
CA TRP A 157 4.57 0.76 -13.93
C TRP A 157 4.05 0.26 -15.29
N ALA A 158 2.75 0.00 -15.42
CA ALA A 158 2.14 -0.36 -16.69
C ALA A 158 2.27 0.76 -17.74
N ARG A 159 2.04 2.02 -17.35
CA ARG A 159 2.26 3.19 -18.23
C ARG A 159 3.73 3.36 -18.59
N LEU A 160 4.63 3.17 -17.62
CA LEU A 160 6.07 3.27 -17.85
C LEU A 160 6.55 2.20 -18.85
N ARG A 161 6.06 0.95 -18.73
CA ARG A 161 6.31 -0.12 -19.70
C ARG A 161 5.90 0.27 -21.12
N ASN A 162 4.75 0.93 -21.25
CA ASN A 162 4.18 1.33 -22.54
C ASN A 162 4.81 2.64 -23.10
N GLY A 163 5.96 3.08 -22.57
CA GLY A 163 6.65 4.29 -23.02
C GLY A 163 6.02 5.60 -22.52
N GLY A 164 5.11 5.53 -21.56
CA GLY A 164 4.52 6.70 -20.93
C GLY A 164 5.57 7.50 -20.14
N ASN A 165 5.48 8.83 -20.22
CA ASN A 165 6.35 9.71 -19.44
C ASN A 165 5.90 9.73 -17.97
N ILE A 166 6.62 8.99 -17.13
CA ILE A 166 6.40 8.91 -15.68
C ILE A 166 7.64 9.45 -14.97
N THR A 167 7.43 10.38 -14.05
CA THR A 167 8.48 10.97 -13.22
C THR A 167 9.05 9.96 -12.22
N LEU A 168 10.31 10.15 -11.82
CA LEU A 168 11.05 9.16 -11.04
C LEU A 168 10.43 8.94 -9.65
N GLU A 169 10.03 10.01 -8.98
CA GLU A 169 9.40 9.96 -7.65
C GLU A 169 8.06 9.23 -7.68
N ARG A 170 7.27 9.37 -8.75
CA ARG A 170 6.00 8.64 -8.89
C ARG A 170 6.25 7.16 -9.14
N ALA A 171 7.24 6.84 -9.98
CA ALA A 171 7.60 5.47 -10.29
C ALA A 171 8.17 4.70 -9.08
N LEU A 172 8.94 5.38 -8.22
CA LEU A 172 9.45 4.83 -6.97
C LEU A 172 8.40 4.84 -5.86
N GLY A 173 7.60 5.90 -5.74
CA GLY A 173 6.50 5.99 -4.78
C GLY A 173 5.41 4.93 -4.97
N ALA A 174 5.33 4.31 -6.15
CA ALA A 174 4.48 3.15 -6.38
C ALA A 174 4.86 1.95 -5.48
N PHE A 175 6.14 1.80 -5.08
CA PHE A 175 6.52 0.79 -4.09
C PHE A 175 5.94 1.10 -2.70
N ASP A 176 5.97 2.36 -2.29
CA ASP A 176 5.45 2.80 -0.99
C ASP A 176 3.95 2.51 -0.83
N LEU A 177 3.18 2.58 -1.92
CA LEU A 177 1.75 2.24 -1.91
C LEU A 177 1.46 0.76 -1.64
N PHE A 178 2.43 -0.14 -1.82
CA PHE A 178 2.30 -1.53 -1.38
C PHE A 178 2.52 -1.68 0.13
N ILE A 179 3.16 -0.71 0.78
CA ILE A 179 3.61 -0.81 2.17
C ILE A 179 2.69 0.03 3.07
N PRO A 180 1.84 -0.59 3.90
CA PRO A 180 0.96 0.14 4.83
C PRO A 180 1.73 1.09 5.75
N GLU A 181 2.92 0.68 6.19
CA GLU A 181 3.78 1.40 7.12
C GLU A 181 4.41 2.65 6.51
N SER A 182 4.35 2.82 5.18
CA SER A 182 4.78 4.05 4.53
C SER A 182 3.94 5.25 4.97
N GLY A 183 2.69 5.04 5.39
CA GLY A 183 1.76 6.08 5.79
C GLY A 183 1.19 6.91 4.62
N TYR A 184 1.61 6.64 3.39
CA TYR A 184 1.11 7.28 2.18
C TYR A 184 -0.02 6.46 1.55
N GLY A 185 -1.05 7.13 1.06
CA GLY A 185 -2.07 6.48 0.23
C GLY A 185 -2.21 7.02 -1.18
N SER A 186 -1.48 8.09 -1.53
CA SER A 186 -1.34 8.50 -2.93
C SER A 186 0.07 9.00 -3.25
N LEU A 187 0.40 8.98 -4.54
CA LEU A 187 1.66 9.50 -5.05
C LEU A 187 1.75 11.03 -4.91
N ASP A 188 0.61 11.71 -4.84
CA ASP A 188 0.55 13.16 -4.68
C ASP A 188 0.95 13.55 -3.25
N GLU A 189 0.63 12.74 -2.24
CA GLU A 189 1.09 12.95 -0.86
C GLU A 189 2.63 12.88 -0.77
N ILE A 190 3.27 11.92 -1.47
CA ILE A 190 4.74 11.81 -1.58
C ILE A 190 5.33 13.03 -2.30
N THR A 191 4.69 13.44 -3.40
CA THR A 191 5.12 14.60 -4.20
C THR A 191 5.07 15.88 -3.37
N ASN A 192 4.00 16.08 -2.59
CA ASN A 192 3.84 17.22 -1.69
C ASN A 192 4.94 17.26 -0.63
N LYS A 193 5.34 16.11 -0.08
CA LYS A 193 6.44 16.01 0.89
C LYS A 193 7.78 16.41 0.29
N LEU A 194 8.04 16.06 -0.96
CA LEU A 194 9.22 16.52 -1.67
C LEU A 194 9.14 18.03 -1.99
N ASP A 195 7.96 18.56 -2.33
CA ASP A 195 7.75 20.00 -2.54
C ASP A 195 7.95 20.81 -1.24
N GLU A 196 7.60 20.27 -0.07
CA GLU A 196 7.93 20.87 1.23
C GLU A 196 9.45 21.00 1.44
N ILE A 197 10.25 20.03 0.96
CA ILE A 197 11.72 20.11 1.00
C ILE A 197 12.21 21.25 0.10
N VAL A 198 11.67 21.35 -1.12
CA VAL A 198 11.99 22.41 -2.07
C VAL A 198 11.63 23.79 -1.52
N GLY A 199 10.46 23.93 -0.90
CA GLY A 199 10.00 25.18 -0.29
C GLY A 199 10.90 25.64 0.86
N ARG A 200 11.30 24.71 1.75
CA ARG A 200 12.25 25.00 2.85
C ARG A 200 13.63 25.41 2.32
N LEU A 201 14.15 24.71 1.31
CA LEU A 201 15.42 25.05 0.67
C LEU A 201 15.36 26.45 0.04
N SER A 202 14.31 26.73 -0.74
CA SER A 202 14.14 28.02 -1.42
C SER A 202 14.01 29.19 -0.44
N SER A 203 13.43 28.94 0.73
CA SER A 203 13.33 29.92 1.81
C SER A 203 14.68 30.20 2.47
N LEU A 204 15.52 29.17 2.64
CA LEU A 204 16.86 29.31 3.23
C LEU A 204 17.88 29.90 2.26
N TYR A 205 17.71 29.68 0.95
CA TYR A 205 18.57 30.19 -0.11
C TYR A 205 17.79 30.99 -1.17
N PRO A 206 17.30 32.21 -0.87
CA PRO A 206 16.45 32.97 -1.80
C PRO A 206 17.12 33.31 -3.14
N SER A 207 18.44 33.46 -3.15
CA SER A 207 19.23 33.77 -4.34
C SER A 207 19.64 32.55 -5.17
N ILE A 208 19.26 31.33 -4.77
CA ILE A 208 19.70 30.10 -5.45
C ILE A 208 19.34 30.10 -6.92
N ASN A 209 18.20 30.69 -7.30
CA ASN A 209 17.75 30.76 -8.68
C ASN A 209 18.68 31.55 -9.61
N MET A 210 19.46 32.49 -9.06
CA MET A 210 20.43 33.30 -9.79
C MET A 210 21.82 32.66 -9.88
N SER A 211 22.05 31.56 -9.17
CA SER A 211 23.35 30.87 -9.15
C SER A 211 23.58 30.05 -10.42
N THR A 212 24.85 29.79 -10.73
CA THR A 212 25.23 28.92 -11.85
C THR A 212 24.70 27.48 -11.63
N PRO A 213 24.53 26.66 -12.69
CA PRO A 213 24.09 25.27 -12.52
C PRO A 213 24.94 24.46 -11.53
N ARG A 214 26.27 24.65 -11.56
CA ARG A 214 27.22 24.04 -10.62
C ARG A 214 26.98 24.48 -9.17
N GLU A 215 26.83 25.78 -8.93
CA GLU A 215 26.59 26.31 -7.58
C GLU A 215 25.23 25.85 -7.04
N LYS A 216 24.19 25.82 -7.87
CA LYS A 216 22.88 25.24 -7.52
C LYS A 216 23.04 23.79 -7.09
N ALA A 217 23.71 22.97 -7.90
CA ALA A 217 23.93 21.55 -7.60
C ALA A 217 24.63 21.33 -6.25
N ARG A 218 25.71 22.09 -5.99
CA ARG A 218 26.41 22.05 -4.69
C ARG A 218 25.54 22.51 -3.54
N THR A 219 24.80 23.61 -3.69
CA THR A 219 23.92 24.15 -2.65
C THR A 219 22.85 23.13 -2.26
N ILE A 220 22.26 22.45 -3.24
CA ILE A 220 21.29 21.36 -2.98
C ILE A 220 21.94 20.23 -2.20
N ALA A 221 23.13 19.77 -2.61
CA ALA A 221 23.82 18.68 -1.93
C ALA A 221 24.17 19.02 -0.47
N VAL A 222 24.67 20.24 -0.24
CA VAL A 222 24.95 20.78 1.11
C VAL A 222 23.68 20.82 1.95
N TYR A 223 22.59 21.36 1.40
CA TYR A 223 21.32 21.47 2.12
C TYR A 223 20.76 20.10 2.51
N LEU A 224 20.68 19.16 1.57
CA LEU A 224 20.14 17.82 1.84
C LEU A 224 20.95 17.09 2.90
N LYS A 225 22.29 17.15 2.81
CA LYS A 225 23.18 16.52 3.80
C LYS A 225 23.09 17.17 5.17
N SER A 226 23.08 18.50 5.23
CA SER A 226 23.06 19.25 6.51
C SER A 226 21.72 19.12 7.25
N ASN A 227 20.65 18.74 6.55
CA ASN A 227 19.32 18.52 7.13
C ASN A 227 18.97 17.04 7.28
N ASN A 228 19.94 16.13 7.15
CA ASN A 228 19.74 14.67 7.25
C ASN A 228 18.62 14.17 6.34
N LEU A 229 18.59 14.59 5.07
CA LEU A 229 17.57 14.20 4.08
C LEU A 229 18.05 13.10 3.12
N THR A 230 19.32 12.70 3.22
CA THR A 230 19.97 11.67 2.39
C THR A 230 21.03 10.92 3.19
N GLY A 231 21.36 9.71 2.74
CA GLY A 231 22.34 8.84 3.41
C GLY A 231 21.72 7.91 4.44
N ILE A 232 22.58 7.20 5.19
CA ILE A 232 22.20 6.31 6.29
C ILE A 232 23.05 6.70 7.51
N GLN A 233 22.41 6.76 8.67
CA GLN A 233 23.10 7.06 9.93
C GLN A 233 24.11 5.96 10.29
N PRO A 234 25.23 6.28 10.96
CA PRO A 234 26.31 5.31 11.21
C PRO A 234 25.91 4.08 12.03
N ASP A 235 24.86 4.18 12.84
CA ASP A 235 24.32 3.13 13.71
C ASP A 235 23.28 2.24 13.03
N ARG A 236 22.93 2.53 11.77
CA ARG A 236 21.90 1.81 11.00
C ARG A 236 22.53 0.87 9.99
N GLU A 237 21.94 -0.33 9.86
CA GLU A 237 22.43 -1.32 8.91
C GLU A 237 22.05 -0.95 7.47
N TYR A 238 23.02 -1.07 6.55
CA TYR A 238 22.84 -0.71 5.14
C TYR A 238 21.70 -1.47 4.46
N HIS A 239 21.53 -2.75 4.80
CA HIS A 239 20.61 -3.68 4.12
C HIS A 239 19.20 -3.72 4.71
N CYS A 240 18.88 -2.86 5.67
CA CYS A 240 17.52 -2.68 6.16
C CYS A 240 16.55 -2.40 5.00
N ILE A 241 15.43 -3.11 4.98
CA ILE A 241 14.50 -3.09 3.85
C ILE A 241 13.84 -1.72 3.68
N GLU A 242 13.62 -0.98 4.77
CA GLU A 242 13.04 0.37 4.84
C GLU A 242 13.78 1.34 3.93
N HIS A 243 15.10 1.21 3.85
CA HIS A 243 15.97 2.16 3.12
C HIS A 243 15.78 2.10 1.60
N ASN A 244 14.99 1.15 1.09
CA ASN A 244 14.64 1.03 -0.33
C ASN A 244 13.45 1.92 -0.75
N PHE A 245 12.67 2.40 0.20
CA PHE A 245 11.38 3.05 -0.06
C PHE A 245 11.49 4.57 0.06
N LEU A 246 10.95 5.29 -0.93
CA LEU A 246 11.07 6.74 -1.00
C LEU A 246 10.20 7.42 0.06
N GLY A 247 8.93 7.02 0.14
CA GLY A 247 7.99 7.51 1.14
C GLY A 247 8.44 7.21 2.56
N ILE A 248 8.87 5.97 2.85
CA ILE A 248 9.40 5.63 4.19
C ILE A 248 10.56 6.55 4.57
N ALA A 249 11.52 6.76 3.66
CA ALA A 249 12.62 7.69 3.90
C ALA A 249 12.14 9.13 4.15
N LEU A 250 11.10 9.61 3.47
CA LEU A 250 10.53 10.95 3.68
C LEU A 250 9.76 11.10 5.00
N ASN A 251 9.29 10.00 5.58
CA ASN A 251 8.59 9.99 6.87
C ASN A 251 9.50 9.67 8.06
N ASP A 252 10.65 9.02 7.83
CA ASP A 252 11.67 8.82 8.86
C ASP A 252 12.30 10.18 9.23
N PRO A 253 12.25 10.60 10.50
CA PRO A 253 12.93 11.82 10.95
C PRO A 253 14.42 11.89 10.57
N ASN A 254 15.08 10.73 10.45
CA ASN A 254 16.50 10.63 10.10
C ASN A 254 16.75 10.36 8.60
N HIS A 255 15.70 10.21 7.80
CA HIS A 255 15.70 9.93 6.35
C HIS A 255 16.71 8.88 5.88
N ASN A 256 16.82 7.76 6.62
CA ASN A 256 17.73 6.70 6.23
C ASN A 256 17.33 6.12 4.86
N SER A 257 18.22 6.23 3.88
CA SER A 257 17.92 5.91 2.49
C SER A 257 19.13 5.37 1.75
N LEU A 258 18.92 4.33 0.96
CA LEU A 258 19.96 3.79 0.07
C LEU A 258 20.38 4.82 -0.99
N PRO A 259 21.54 4.63 -1.64
CA PRO A 259 22.02 5.55 -2.69
C PRO A 259 21.00 5.87 -3.77
N LEU A 260 20.19 4.89 -4.15
CA LEU A 260 19.13 5.05 -5.15
C LEU A 260 18.06 6.07 -4.69
N VAL A 261 17.56 5.92 -3.47
CA VAL A 261 16.52 6.79 -2.90
C VAL A 261 17.10 8.19 -2.64
N SER A 262 18.31 8.27 -2.09
CA SER A 262 19.04 9.55 -1.93
C SER A 262 19.22 10.29 -3.26
N ALA A 263 19.59 9.58 -4.33
CA ALA A 263 19.70 10.14 -5.67
C ALA A 263 18.34 10.60 -6.21
N ALA A 264 17.25 9.88 -5.93
CA ALA A 264 15.90 10.26 -6.35
C ALA A 264 15.44 11.56 -5.68
N ILE A 265 15.62 11.69 -4.36
CA ILE A 265 15.32 12.92 -3.60
C ILE A 265 16.11 14.10 -4.17
N TYR A 266 17.42 13.93 -4.38
CA TYR A 266 18.26 14.98 -4.98
C TYR A 266 17.77 15.36 -6.38
N CYS A 267 17.50 14.37 -7.24
CA CYS A 267 17.02 14.63 -8.61
C CYS A 267 15.74 15.45 -8.61
N TYR A 268 14.78 15.11 -7.75
CA TYR A 268 13.51 15.84 -7.65
C TYR A 268 13.75 17.31 -7.27
N VAL A 269 14.50 17.55 -6.19
CA VAL A 269 14.79 18.92 -5.71
C VAL A 269 15.55 19.73 -6.76
N ALA A 270 16.55 19.12 -7.41
CA ALA A 270 17.32 19.76 -8.46
C ALA A 270 16.49 20.13 -9.70
N GLN A 271 15.60 19.23 -10.13
CA GLN A 271 14.68 19.50 -11.25
C GLN A 271 13.70 20.63 -10.93
N ARG A 272 13.17 20.69 -9.70
CA ARG A 272 12.30 21.80 -9.26
C ARG A 272 13.00 23.16 -9.23
N LEU A 273 14.32 23.18 -9.13
CA LEU A 273 15.17 24.37 -9.19
C LEU A 273 15.76 24.64 -10.59
N GLY A 274 15.25 23.94 -11.61
CA GLY A 274 15.58 24.15 -13.02
C GLY A 274 16.85 23.46 -13.51
N LEU A 275 17.43 22.52 -12.75
CA LEU A 275 18.57 21.72 -13.20
C LEU A 275 18.13 20.49 -14.00
N ASN A 276 18.88 20.15 -15.04
CA ASN A 276 18.73 18.86 -15.74
C ASN A 276 19.50 17.77 -14.98
N ALA A 277 18.97 17.39 -13.81
CA ALA A 277 19.51 16.32 -12.98
C ALA A 277 18.80 14.99 -13.29
N ARG A 278 19.57 13.92 -13.50
CA ARG A 278 19.06 12.57 -13.75
C ARG A 278 19.80 11.53 -12.92
N PRO A 279 19.16 10.41 -12.55
CA PRO A 279 19.86 9.31 -11.92
C PRO A 279 20.90 8.72 -12.89
N CYS A 280 22.03 8.29 -12.36
CA CYS A 280 23.12 7.65 -13.08
C CYS A 280 23.38 6.28 -12.43
N GLY A 281 22.91 5.22 -13.09
CA GLY A 281 22.91 3.85 -12.61
C GLY A 281 24.28 3.18 -12.66
N PHE A 282 25.22 3.67 -11.88
CA PHE A 282 26.58 3.15 -11.80
C PHE A 282 26.66 1.74 -11.14
N PRO A 283 27.64 0.88 -11.43
CA PRO A 283 27.75 -0.41 -10.74
C PRO A 283 27.82 -0.24 -9.21
N PHE A 284 27.03 -1.02 -8.47
CA PHE A 284 26.96 -1.01 -7.00
C PHE A 284 26.50 0.30 -6.31
N HIS A 285 26.39 1.42 -7.03
CA HIS A 285 25.95 2.71 -6.48
C HIS A 285 25.02 3.48 -7.43
N VAL A 286 24.27 4.48 -6.96
CA VAL A 286 23.51 5.37 -7.87
C VAL A 286 24.00 6.79 -7.64
N HIS A 287 24.54 7.39 -8.69
CA HIS A 287 24.95 8.79 -8.71
C HIS A 287 23.85 9.67 -9.32
N VAL A 288 24.04 10.98 -9.28
CA VAL A 288 23.25 11.93 -10.06
C VAL A 288 24.15 12.58 -11.10
N ILE A 289 23.71 12.57 -12.35
CA ILE A 289 24.33 13.33 -13.43
C ILE A 289 23.57 14.64 -13.62
N VAL A 290 24.27 15.77 -13.62
CA VAL A 290 23.69 17.09 -13.88
C VAL A 290 24.27 17.61 -15.18
N LYS A 291 23.40 17.78 -16.18
CA LYS A 291 23.78 18.28 -17.51
C LYS A 291 23.57 19.79 -17.58
N PRO A 292 24.49 20.54 -18.20
CA PRO A 292 24.27 21.96 -18.42
C PRO A 292 23.15 22.20 -19.44
N PRO A 293 22.51 23.39 -19.42
CA PRO A 293 21.55 23.77 -20.46
C PRO A 293 22.21 23.81 -21.86
N PRO A 294 21.44 23.60 -22.94
CA PRO A 294 21.97 23.70 -24.30
C PRO A 294 22.67 25.04 -24.56
N GLY A 295 23.89 24.99 -25.11
CA GLY A 295 24.69 26.18 -25.42
C GLY A 295 25.46 26.79 -24.24
N LEU A 296 25.37 26.21 -23.04
CA LEU A 296 26.11 26.65 -21.85
C LEU A 296 27.01 25.52 -21.30
N ASP A 297 28.07 25.91 -20.60
CA ASP A 297 28.79 25.01 -19.70
C ASP A 297 28.11 24.94 -18.32
N ILE A 298 28.61 24.08 -17.42
CA ILE A 298 28.04 23.93 -16.08
C ILE A 298 28.23 25.17 -15.17
N ASN A 299 29.12 26.09 -15.54
CA ASN A 299 29.34 27.36 -14.84
C ASN A 299 28.48 28.49 -15.45
N GLY A 300 27.67 28.21 -16.48
CA GLY A 300 26.83 29.21 -17.14
C GLY A 300 27.55 30.06 -18.19
N ASN A 301 28.75 29.68 -18.63
CA ASN A 301 29.45 30.33 -19.73
C ASN A 301 28.90 29.85 -21.08
N MET A 302 28.82 30.75 -22.05
CA MET A 302 28.43 30.41 -23.43
C MET A 302 29.45 29.49 -24.10
N LEU A 303 28.97 28.42 -24.73
CA LEU A 303 29.75 27.52 -25.56
C LEU A 303 29.62 27.84 -27.04
N ALA A 304 30.58 27.37 -27.83
CA ALA A 304 30.52 27.48 -29.28
C ALA A 304 29.27 26.73 -29.83
N PRO A 305 28.65 27.20 -30.92
CA PRO A 305 27.49 26.54 -31.51
C PRO A 305 27.75 25.06 -31.79
N GLY A 306 26.84 24.19 -31.33
CA GLY A 306 26.94 22.74 -31.51
C GLY A 306 27.81 22.01 -30.48
N VAL A 307 28.46 22.71 -29.56
CA VAL A 307 29.21 22.10 -28.44
C VAL A 307 28.28 21.90 -27.25
N CYS A 308 28.22 20.67 -26.74
CA CYS A 308 27.57 20.35 -25.48
C CYS A 308 28.56 20.51 -24.33
N GLY A 309 28.13 21.15 -23.24
CA GLY A 309 28.96 21.24 -22.04
C GLY A 309 29.05 19.89 -21.31
N ASP A 310 30.20 19.66 -20.68
CA ASP A 310 30.41 18.45 -19.89
C ASP A 310 29.50 18.42 -18.65
N PRO A 311 28.92 17.25 -18.32
CA PRO A 311 28.13 17.10 -17.12
C PRO A 311 29.01 17.07 -15.86
N ILE A 312 28.37 17.29 -14.71
CA ILE A 312 28.97 17.00 -13.40
C ILE A 312 28.23 15.83 -12.74
N TYR A 313 28.92 15.15 -11.82
CA TYR A 313 28.37 14.03 -11.07
C TYR A 313 28.28 14.39 -9.59
N MET A 314 27.19 13.99 -8.95
CA MET A 314 26.94 14.18 -7.52
C MET A 314 26.70 12.82 -6.87
N ASP A 315 27.14 12.67 -5.62
CA ASP A 315 26.87 11.52 -4.78
C ASP A 315 26.13 11.98 -3.51
N PRO A 316 24.81 12.23 -3.58
CA PRO A 316 24.05 12.76 -2.45
C PRO A 316 24.00 11.81 -1.24
N PHE A 317 24.34 10.53 -1.43
CA PHE A 317 24.42 9.56 -0.35
C PHE A 317 25.69 9.72 0.49
N ARG A 318 26.84 10.02 -0.12
CA ARG A 318 28.14 10.11 0.60
C ARG A 318 28.60 11.54 0.84
N SER A 319 28.31 12.46 -0.07
CA SER A 319 29.05 13.71 -0.21
C SER A 319 28.15 14.87 -0.60
N ASP A 320 28.55 16.07 -0.16
CA ASP A 320 28.01 17.36 -0.59
C ASP A 320 28.85 18.00 -1.72
N ARG A 321 29.94 17.34 -2.13
CA ARG A 321 30.86 17.78 -3.20
C ARG A 321 30.62 17.02 -4.51
N GLU A 322 31.00 17.66 -5.61
CA GLU A 322 31.09 17.01 -6.93
C GLU A 322 31.99 15.77 -6.87
N THR A 323 31.51 14.69 -7.48
CA THR A 323 32.29 13.47 -7.71
C THR A 323 33.08 13.65 -9.01
N PRO A 324 34.42 13.65 -8.96
CA PRO A 324 35.24 13.77 -10.17
C PRO A 324 34.96 12.61 -11.14
N VAL A 325 34.71 12.93 -12.41
CA VAL A 325 34.46 11.91 -13.45
C VAL A 325 35.64 10.94 -13.61
N THR A 326 36.87 11.42 -13.37
CA THR A 326 38.08 10.60 -13.37
C THR A 326 38.01 9.49 -12.32
N ASN A 327 37.44 9.75 -11.14
CA ASN A 327 37.27 8.73 -10.11
C ASN A 327 36.28 7.63 -10.56
N LEU A 328 35.18 8.03 -11.21
CA LEU A 328 34.20 7.09 -11.76
C LEU A 328 34.80 6.25 -12.90
N GLN A 329 35.55 6.88 -13.81
CA GLN A 329 36.28 6.20 -14.88
C GLN A 329 37.31 5.22 -14.34
N SER A 330 38.10 5.62 -13.32
CA SER A 330 39.05 4.72 -12.66
C SER A 330 38.37 3.51 -12.02
N GLN A 331 37.21 3.69 -11.38
CA GLN A 331 36.41 2.59 -10.83
C GLN A 331 35.89 1.65 -11.92
N LEU A 332 35.39 2.18 -13.03
CA LEU A 332 34.91 1.35 -14.15
C LEU A 332 36.06 0.59 -14.83
N ASN A 333 37.21 1.23 -15.00
CA ASN A 333 38.42 0.58 -15.48
C ASN A 333 38.85 -0.57 -14.55
N TYR A 334 38.77 -0.36 -13.23
CA TYR A 334 39.06 -1.41 -12.24
C TYR A 334 38.07 -2.58 -12.33
N LEU A 335 36.79 -2.31 -12.60
CA LEU A 335 35.76 -3.33 -12.82
C LEU A 335 35.86 -4.01 -14.20
N GLY A 336 36.81 -3.62 -15.04
CA GLY A 336 37.02 -4.21 -16.37
C GLY A 336 36.00 -3.78 -17.42
N ALA A 337 35.29 -2.66 -17.22
CA ALA A 337 34.29 -2.17 -18.15
C ALA A 337 34.93 -1.68 -19.46
N SER A 338 34.40 -2.14 -20.60
CA SER A 338 34.77 -1.67 -21.93
C SER A 338 34.38 -0.19 -22.15
N ALA A 339 34.94 0.46 -23.18
CA ALA A 339 34.61 1.86 -23.48
C ALA A 339 33.12 2.12 -23.73
N VAL A 340 32.41 1.15 -24.32
CA VAL A 340 30.96 1.23 -24.57
C VAL A 340 30.18 1.14 -23.26
N GLU A 341 30.56 0.21 -22.38
CA GLU A 341 29.97 0.09 -21.05
C GLU A 341 30.25 1.32 -20.19
N GLN A 342 31.45 1.88 -20.28
CA GLN A 342 31.79 3.12 -19.58
C GLN A 342 30.89 4.28 -19.98
N SER A 343 30.69 4.48 -21.29
CA SER A 343 29.75 5.51 -21.79
C SER A 343 28.34 5.29 -21.26
N THR A 344 27.91 4.03 -21.18
CA THR A 344 26.58 3.66 -20.66
C THR A 344 26.47 3.94 -19.15
N PHE A 345 27.44 3.50 -18.36
CA PHE A 345 27.44 3.66 -16.90
C PHE A 345 27.65 5.10 -16.43
N LEU A 346 28.30 5.93 -17.24
CA LEU A 346 28.45 7.37 -17.00
C LEU A 346 27.27 8.19 -17.57
N GLY A 347 26.34 7.55 -18.28
CA GLY A 347 25.14 8.15 -18.83
C GLY A 347 24.00 8.32 -17.82
N GLU A 348 22.92 8.94 -18.28
CA GLU A 348 21.66 8.98 -17.51
C GLU A 348 20.93 7.65 -17.62
N SER A 349 20.35 7.20 -16.50
CA SER A 349 19.50 6.02 -16.47
C SER A 349 18.05 6.37 -16.72
N ARG A 350 17.35 5.45 -17.39
CA ARG A 350 15.90 5.54 -17.59
C ARG A 350 15.18 5.29 -16.27
N THR A 351 13.98 5.87 -16.12
CA THR A 351 13.13 5.62 -14.94
C THR A 351 12.89 4.12 -14.72
N SER A 352 12.64 3.35 -15.78
CA SER A 352 12.42 1.90 -15.70
C SER A 352 13.64 1.13 -15.19
N GLU A 353 14.86 1.53 -15.57
CA GLU A 353 16.10 0.92 -15.10
C GLU A 353 16.29 1.15 -13.59
N ILE A 354 15.95 2.35 -13.10
CA ILE A 354 16.02 2.66 -11.68
C ILE A 354 14.95 1.91 -10.88
N VAL A 355 13.72 1.80 -11.39
CA VAL A 355 12.66 0.99 -10.75
C VAL A 355 13.09 -0.48 -10.66
N LEU A 356 13.57 -1.09 -11.75
CA LEU A 356 14.06 -2.47 -11.75
C LEU A 356 15.23 -2.68 -10.78
N ARG A 357 16.11 -1.69 -10.64
CA ARG A 357 17.19 -1.74 -9.66
C ARG A 357 16.65 -1.67 -8.22
N CYS A 358 15.64 -0.84 -7.97
CA CYS A 358 14.94 -0.81 -6.68
C CYS A 358 14.31 -2.17 -6.36
N SER A 359 13.60 -2.80 -7.32
CA SER A 359 13.02 -4.13 -7.16
C SER A 359 14.08 -5.16 -6.76
N LYS A 360 15.25 -5.15 -7.41
CA LYS A 360 16.37 -6.04 -7.08
C LYS A 360 16.92 -5.78 -5.67
N ASN A 361 17.05 -4.51 -5.26
CA ASN A 361 17.50 -4.20 -3.91
C ASN A 361 16.51 -4.70 -2.84
N ILE A 362 15.21 -4.55 -3.08
CA ILE A 362 14.16 -5.08 -2.19
C ILE A 362 14.24 -6.60 -2.10
N LEU A 363 14.28 -7.31 -3.24
CA LEU A 363 14.37 -8.78 -3.25
C LEU A 363 15.63 -9.29 -2.54
N ASN A 364 16.77 -8.63 -2.75
CA ASN A 364 18.02 -8.96 -2.05
C ASN A 364 17.91 -8.75 -0.53
N SER A 365 17.21 -7.70 -0.09
CA SER A 365 16.99 -7.41 1.33
C SER A 365 16.12 -8.50 1.97
N VAL A 366 15.00 -8.86 1.32
CA VAL A 366 14.11 -9.95 1.76
C VAL A 366 14.86 -11.28 1.86
N GLN A 367 15.70 -11.60 0.87
CA GLN A 367 16.47 -12.85 0.86
C GLN A 367 17.47 -12.94 2.01
N ARG A 368 18.11 -11.81 2.37
CA ARG A 368 19.04 -11.75 3.51
C ARG A 368 18.32 -11.90 4.85
N MET A 369 17.17 -11.26 5.01
CA MET A 369 16.36 -11.38 6.24
C MET A 369 15.90 -12.83 6.47
N SER A 370 15.57 -13.56 5.40
CA SER A 370 15.24 -14.99 5.53
C SER A 370 16.43 -15.85 5.98
N GLN A 371 17.67 -15.41 5.74
CA GLN A 371 18.89 -16.11 6.15
C GLN A 371 19.33 -15.74 7.57
N TYR A 372 19.01 -14.52 8.03
CA TYR A 372 19.33 -13.99 9.35
C TYR A 372 18.07 -13.40 10.00
N PRO A 373 17.13 -14.25 10.47
CA PRO A 373 15.93 -13.76 11.15
C PRO A 373 16.35 -13.13 12.48
N ASP A 374 16.35 -11.79 12.54
CA ASP A 374 16.49 -11.08 13.81
C ASP A 374 15.16 -11.18 14.59
N VAL A 375 15.23 -11.17 15.92
CA VAL A 375 14.06 -11.40 16.80
C VAL A 375 13.21 -10.12 16.94
N HIS A 376 13.56 -9.04 16.23
CA HIS A 376 12.88 -7.77 16.29
C HIS A 376 11.64 -7.72 15.39
N LEU A 377 10.60 -7.02 15.85
CA LEU A 377 9.40 -6.72 15.05
C LEU A 377 9.82 -5.91 13.82
N GLU A 378 9.65 -6.50 12.65
CA GLU A 378 10.02 -5.89 11.38
C GLU A 378 9.21 -4.60 11.15
N PRO A 379 9.88 -3.45 10.86
CA PRO A 379 9.19 -2.18 10.62
C PRO A 379 8.36 -2.17 9.34
N VAL A 380 8.64 -3.08 8.39
CA VAL A 380 8.01 -3.16 7.07
C VAL A 380 7.55 -4.58 6.79
N ASP A 381 6.33 -4.72 6.24
CA ASP A 381 5.82 -6.01 5.80
C ASP A 381 6.62 -6.57 4.60
N THR A 382 7.45 -7.56 4.89
CA THR A 382 8.33 -8.20 3.90
C THR A 382 7.57 -8.92 2.79
N VAL A 383 6.36 -9.40 3.08
CA VAL A 383 5.48 -10.06 2.10
C VAL A 383 5.01 -9.04 1.07
N SER A 384 4.48 -7.90 1.52
CA SER A 384 4.07 -6.79 0.65
C SER A 384 5.25 -6.20 -0.13
N ALA A 385 6.42 -6.07 0.49
CA ALA A 385 7.64 -5.60 -0.19
C ALA A 385 8.08 -6.54 -1.31
N LYS A 386 8.10 -7.86 -1.05
CA LYS A 386 8.40 -8.88 -2.07
C LYS A 386 7.38 -8.83 -3.21
N TYR A 387 6.10 -8.68 -2.88
CA TYR A 387 5.03 -8.59 -3.86
C TYR A 387 5.18 -7.37 -4.78
N ALA A 388 5.48 -6.19 -4.23
CA ALA A 388 5.77 -4.97 -4.98
C ALA A 388 6.97 -5.14 -5.93
N ALA A 389 8.03 -5.78 -5.44
CA ALA A 389 9.23 -6.05 -6.23
C ALA A 389 8.99 -7.04 -7.38
N LEU A 390 8.18 -8.08 -7.18
CA LEU A 390 7.80 -9.02 -8.23
C LEU A 390 6.92 -8.36 -9.28
N TRP A 391 5.91 -7.58 -8.88
CA TRP A 391 5.06 -6.82 -9.80
C TRP A 391 5.84 -5.89 -10.71
N SER A 392 6.67 -5.02 -10.11
CA SER A 392 7.51 -4.07 -10.86
C SER A 392 8.50 -4.78 -11.79
N THR A 393 9.15 -5.86 -11.31
CA THR A 393 10.08 -6.65 -12.13
C THR A 393 9.36 -7.27 -13.32
N MET A 394 8.21 -7.90 -13.08
CA MET A 394 7.44 -8.56 -14.12
C MET A 394 6.94 -7.55 -15.17
N LEU A 395 6.35 -6.44 -14.74
CA LEU A 395 5.79 -5.43 -15.66
C LEU A 395 6.85 -4.68 -16.47
N LEU A 396 8.05 -4.47 -15.91
CA LEU A 396 9.11 -3.72 -16.58
C LEU A 396 10.17 -4.60 -17.24
N SER A 397 10.03 -5.92 -17.19
CA SER A 397 10.85 -6.87 -17.95
C SER A 397 10.69 -6.64 -19.46
N ASP A 398 11.75 -6.89 -20.21
CA ASP A 398 11.76 -6.68 -21.66
C ASP A 398 10.75 -7.63 -22.35
N PRO A 399 9.73 -7.11 -23.07
CA PRO A 399 8.76 -7.94 -23.77
C PRO A 399 9.40 -8.85 -24.83
N SER A 400 10.55 -8.47 -25.37
CA SER A 400 11.30 -9.29 -26.34
C SER A 400 12.01 -10.49 -25.70
N ARG A 401 12.05 -10.56 -24.36
CA ARG A 401 12.68 -11.63 -23.58
C ARG A 401 11.70 -12.27 -22.60
N PRO A 402 10.73 -13.08 -23.08
CA PRO A 402 9.73 -13.69 -22.22
C PRO A 402 10.28 -14.51 -21.05
N ALA A 403 11.47 -15.08 -21.19
CA ALA A 403 12.12 -15.82 -20.11
C ALA A 403 12.32 -15.00 -18.82
N GLU A 404 12.56 -13.68 -18.94
CA GLU A 404 12.82 -12.80 -17.79
C GLU A 404 11.58 -12.69 -16.90
N PHE A 405 10.41 -12.38 -17.46
CA PHE A 405 9.18 -12.28 -16.66
C PHE A 405 8.56 -13.64 -16.31
N ARG A 406 8.73 -14.66 -17.15
CA ARG A 406 8.25 -16.02 -16.87
C ARG A 406 8.89 -16.62 -15.63
N HIS A 407 10.17 -16.32 -15.38
CA HIS A 407 10.89 -16.77 -14.19
C HIS A 407 10.21 -16.31 -12.89
N HIS A 408 9.58 -15.13 -12.90
CA HIS A 408 8.98 -14.52 -11.70
C HIS A 408 7.51 -14.92 -11.46
N LEU A 409 6.83 -15.47 -12.48
CA LEU A 409 5.41 -15.79 -12.42
C LEU A 409 5.03 -16.72 -11.25
N PRO A 410 5.73 -17.84 -10.97
CA PRO A 410 5.31 -18.76 -9.91
C PRO A 410 5.26 -18.10 -8.53
N TRP A 411 6.27 -17.28 -8.19
CA TRP A 411 6.30 -16.59 -6.91
C TRP A 411 5.25 -15.47 -6.80
N LEU A 412 4.96 -14.80 -7.91
CA LEU A 412 3.90 -13.80 -7.93
C LEU A 412 2.53 -14.46 -7.73
N MET A 413 2.25 -15.55 -8.45
CA MET A 413 0.98 -16.28 -8.36
C MET A 413 0.81 -16.94 -7.00
N GLU A 414 1.89 -17.44 -6.38
CA GLU A 414 1.88 -17.96 -5.02
C GLU A 414 1.46 -16.88 -4.02
N LEU A 415 2.16 -15.73 -3.98
CA LEU A 415 1.81 -14.62 -3.09
C LEU A 415 0.40 -14.09 -3.34
N PHE A 416 0.01 -13.96 -4.60
CA PHE A 416 -1.35 -13.57 -4.98
C PHE A 416 -2.39 -14.55 -4.40
N ALA A 417 -2.21 -15.85 -4.58
CA ALA A 417 -3.18 -16.84 -4.15
C ALA A 417 -3.27 -16.96 -2.63
N THR A 418 -2.15 -16.82 -1.91
CA THR A 418 -2.08 -17.05 -0.46
C THR A 418 -2.32 -15.79 0.37
N GLU A 419 -1.80 -14.65 -0.06
CA GLU A 419 -1.76 -13.40 0.73
C GLU A 419 -2.67 -12.30 0.16
N PHE A 420 -2.78 -12.20 -1.18
CA PHE A 420 -3.48 -11.10 -1.85
C PHE A 420 -4.59 -11.55 -2.82
N PRO A 421 -5.50 -12.47 -2.46
CA PRO A 421 -6.48 -13.02 -3.40
C PRO A 421 -7.47 -11.97 -3.95
N SER A 422 -7.67 -10.87 -3.21
CA SER A 422 -8.48 -9.73 -3.64
C SER A 422 -7.93 -8.99 -4.87
N ASP A 423 -6.66 -9.19 -5.21
CA ASP A 423 -5.99 -8.54 -6.34
C ASP A 423 -6.24 -9.25 -7.69
N ILE A 424 -7.18 -10.20 -7.74
CA ILE A 424 -7.46 -11.01 -8.93
C ILE A 424 -7.68 -10.17 -10.20
N TYR A 425 -8.38 -9.04 -10.08
CA TYR A 425 -8.62 -8.11 -11.20
C TYR A 425 -7.33 -7.44 -11.68
N LEU A 426 -6.39 -7.18 -10.77
CA LEU A 426 -5.08 -6.66 -11.13
C LEU A 426 -4.28 -7.71 -11.92
N ILE A 427 -4.39 -8.99 -11.54
CA ILE A 427 -3.79 -10.10 -12.29
C ILE A 427 -4.39 -10.19 -13.70
N GLU A 428 -5.72 -10.14 -13.80
CA GLU A 428 -6.43 -10.15 -15.08
C GLU A 428 -6.07 -8.97 -15.98
N GLN A 429 -5.95 -7.78 -15.39
CA GLN A 429 -5.69 -6.56 -16.13
C GLN A 429 -4.24 -6.46 -16.62
N TYR A 430 -3.27 -6.86 -15.79
CA TYR A 430 -1.86 -6.55 -16.02
C TYR A 430 -1.00 -7.76 -16.35
N VAL A 431 -1.35 -8.96 -15.86
CA VAL A 431 -0.54 -10.18 -16.02
C VAL A 431 -1.05 -10.99 -17.19
N VAL A 432 -2.33 -11.33 -17.22
CA VAL A 432 -2.94 -12.16 -18.28
C VAL A 432 -2.58 -11.69 -19.69
N PRO A 433 -2.64 -10.37 -20.04
CA PRO A 433 -2.30 -9.91 -21.38
C PRO A 433 -0.84 -10.19 -21.78
N MET A 434 0.07 -10.29 -20.82
CA MET A 434 1.50 -10.54 -21.06
C MET A 434 1.77 -11.96 -21.53
N PHE A 435 0.91 -12.90 -21.16
CA PHE A 435 1.10 -14.33 -21.44
C PHE A 435 0.30 -14.80 -22.65
N ARG A 436 -0.42 -13.92 -23.35
CA ARG A 436 -1.16 -14.29 -24.57
C ARG A 436 -0.23 -14.98 -25.58
N GLY A 437 -0.56 -16.21 -25.97
CA GLY A 437 0.25 -17.03 -26.88
C GLY A 437 1.39 -17.81 -26.22
N LEU A 438 1.53 -17.75 -24.89
CA LEU A 438 2.47 -18.56 -24.11
C LEU A 438 1.76 -19.73 -23.43
N LEU A 439 2.53 -20.74 -23.00
CA LEU A 439 2.02 -21.96 -22.38
C LEU A 439 1.26 -21.70 -21.07
N GLU A 440 1.69 -20.71 -20.32
CA GLU A 440 1.14 -20.37 -19.00
C GLU A 440 -0.23 -19.68 -19.08
N TYR A 441 -0.64 -19.19 -20.26
CA TYR A 441 -1.85 -18.40 -20.43
C TYR A 441 -3.11 -19.10 -19.90
N GLU A 442 -3.37 -20.31 -20.36
CA GLU A 442 -4.53 -21.11 -19.96
C GLU A 442 -4.48 -21.47 -18.48
N HIS A 443 -3.28 -21.79 -17.95
CA HIS A 443 -3.13 -22.13 -16.54
C HIS A 443 -3.42 -20.94 -15.61
N ILE A 444 -3.02 -19.73 -16.01
CA ILE A 444 -3.37 -18.51 -15.28
C ILE A 444 -4.88 -18.34 -15.30
N LEU A 445 -5.53 -18.41 -16.48
CA LEU A 445 -6.98 -18.24 -16.58
C LEU A 445 -7.76 -19.28 -15.77
N GLU A 446 -7.35 -20.54 -15.83
CA GLU A 446 -7.96 -21.62 -15.04
C GLU A 446 -7.81 -21.35 -13.54
N SER A 447 -6.63 -20.92 -13.08
CA SER A 447 -6.40 -20.56 -11.68
C SER A 447 -7.33 -19.45 -11.21
N LEU A 448 -7.47 -18.38 -12.00
CA LEU A 448 -8.36 -17.25 -11.68
C LEU A 448 -9.83 -17.68 -11.70
N HIS A 449 -10.22 -18.51 -12.66
CA HIS A 449 -11.58 -19.06 -12.74
C HIS A 449 -11.91 -19.91 -11.50
N VAL A 450 -11.02 -20.81 -11.10
CA VAL A 450 -11.20 -21.64 -9.90
C VAL A 450 -11.32 -20.77 -8.65
N MET A 451 -10.48 -19.74 -8.52
CA MET A 451 -10.56 -18.81 -7.38
C MET A 451 -11.92 -18.11 -7.28
N ARG A 452 -12.47 -17.61 -8.40
CA ARG A 452 -13.82 -17.02 -8.42
C ARG A 452 -14.90 -18.04 -8.11
N ALA A 453 -14.86 -19.20 -8.74
CA ALA A 453 -15.83 -20.25 -8.50
C ALA A 453 -15.86 -20.66 -7.03
N VAL A 454 -14.69 -20.81 -6.38
CA VAL A 454 -14.59 -21.14 -4.95
C VAL A 454 -15.12 -20.01 -4.05
N ASP A 455 -14.91 -18.75 -4.42
CA ASP A 455 -15.45 -17.60 -3.69
C ASP A 455 -16.98 -17.48 -3.83
N GLU A 456 -17.55 -17.86 -4.97
CA GLU A 456 -18.99 -17.82 -5.25
C GLU A 456 -19.78 -18.99 -4.63
N ILE A 457 -19.12 -20.12 -4.31
CA ILE A 457 -19.79 -21.27 -3.70
C ILE A 457 -20.29 -20.91 -2.28
N PRO A 458 -21.60 -21.04 -2.00
CA PRO A 458 -22.13 -20.91 -0.66
C PRO A 458 -21.49 -21.91 0.30
N LYS A 459 -21.10 -21.46 1.50
CA LYS A 459 -20.50 -22.34 2.49
C LYS A 459 -21.53 -23.37 2.98
N GLN A 460 -21.09 -24.62 3.12
CA GLN A 460 -21.94 -25.66 3.66
C GLN A 460 -22.18 -25.40 5.15
N VAL A 461 -23.46 -25.24 5.53
CA VAL A 461 -23.84 -25.02 6.93
C VAL A 461 -23.52 -26.28 7.76
N LYS A 462 -22.62 -26.12 8.73
CA LYS A 462 -22.24 -27.14 9.71
C LYS A 462 -22.94 -26.86 11.04
N ARG A 463 -23.89 -27.72 11.40
CA ARG A 463 -24.60 -27.66 12.67
C ARG A 463 -23.87 -28.48 13.72
N ARG A 464 -23.66 -27.91 14.90
CA ARG A 464 -22.95 -28.59 16.00
C ARG A 464 -23.67 -29.84 16.47
N TYR A 465 -25.01 -29.85 16.36
CA TYR A 465 -25.87 -30.90 16.91
C TYR A 465 -26.50 -31.85 15.87
N SER A 466 -25.95 -31.94 14.65
CA SER A 466 -26.57 -32.72 13.57
C SER A 466 -26.17 -34.21 13.48
N GLY A 467 -25.56 -34.81 14.51
CA GLY A 467 -25.08 -36.20 14.42
C GLY A 467 -24.60 -36.86 15.73
N ARG A 468 -23.80 -37.94 15.59
CA ARG A 468 -23.30 -38.82 16.68
C ARG A 468 -22.05 -38.30 17.43
N CYS A 469 -21.43 -37.21 16.98
CA CYS A 469 -20.20 -36.67 17.57
C CYS A 469 -20.47 -35.29 18.16
N ASP A 470 -20.31 -35.16 19.48
CA ASP A 470 -20.36 -33.86 20.17
C ASP A 470 -19.03 -33.13 19.97
N VAL A 471 -19.01 -32.17 19.05
CA VAL A 471 -17.86 -31.27 18.89
C VAL A 471 -17.67 -30.50 20.20
N LYS A 472 -16.54 -30.72 20.88
CA LYS A 472 -16.32 -30.23 22.26
C LYS A 472 -15.99 -28.75 22.34
N TYR A 473 -15.15 -28.25 21.44
CA TYR A 473 -14.63 -26.88 21.49
C TYR A 473 -15.33 -25.97 20.49
N ARG A 474 -15.33 -24.67 20.79
CA ARG A 474 -16.03 -23.62 20.05
C ARG A 474 -15.07 -22.75 19.26
N ILE A 475 -15.58 -22.20 18.16
CA ILE A 475 -14.85 -21.20 17.38
C ILE A 475 -14.57 -19.99 18.26
N GLY A 476 -13.35 -19.46 18.15
CA GLY A 476 -12.87 -18.31 18.90
C GLY A 476 -12.28 -18.62 20.27
N GLN A 477 -12.32 -19.88 20.72
CA GLN A 477 -11.59 -20.28 21.92
C GLN A 477 -10.07 -20.29 21.67
N VAL A 478 -9.33 -19.76 22.64
CA VAL A 478 -7.87 -19.80 22.65
C VAL A 478 -7.41 -21.09 23.32
N PHE A 479 -6.37 -21.72 22.77
CA PHE A 479 -5.82 -22.93 23.34
C PHE A 479 -4.30 -23.02 23.17
N ARG A 480 -3.70 -23.91 23.97
CA ARG A 480 -2.32 -24.36 23.84
C ARG A 480 -2.30 -25.77 23.27
N HIS A 481 -1.47 -26.00 22.27
CA HIS A 481 -1.30 -27.34 21.74
C HIS A 481 -0.52 -28.21 22.75
N ARG A 482 -1.08 -29.33 23.21
CA ARG A 482 -0.48 -30.18 24.27
C ARG A 482 0.94 -30.66 23.98
N ARG A 483 1.19 -31.10 22.74
CA ARG A 483 2.52 -31.58 22.31
C ARG A 483 3.53 -30.49 21.95
N TYR A 484 3.11 -29.48 21.18
CA TYR A 484 4.01 -28.49 20.58
C TYR A 484 4.02 -27.14 21.31
N ASN A 485 3.16 -26.96 22.31
CA ASN A 485 3.11 -25.82 23.23
C ASN A 485 2.89 -24.44 22.56
N TYR A 486 2.44 -24.38 21.30
CA TYR A 486 2.08 -23.12 20.66
C TYR A 486 0.66 -22.68 21.05
N ILE A 487 0.43 -21.36 21.02
CA ILE A 487 -0.89 -20.74 21.23
C ILE A 487 -1.60 -20.57 19.88
N ALA A 488 -2.90 -20.87 19.86
CA ALA A 488 -3.73 -20.75 18.68
C ALA A 488 -5.19 -20.43 19.03
N ILE A 489 -5.94 -19.96 18.03
CA ILE A 489 -7.38 -19.70 18.11
C ILE A 489 -8.10 -20.65 17.16
N ILE A 490 -9.20 -21.25 17.61
CA ILE A 490 -10.05 -22.11 16.78
C ILE A 490 -10.83 -21.24 15.79
N THR A 491 -10.72 -21.52 14.49
CA THR A 491 -11.42 -20.78 13.41
C THR A 491 -12.49 -21.61 12.71
N GLY A 492 -12.52 -22.93 12.91
CA GLY A 492 -13.49 -23.85 12.32
C GLY A 492 -13.33 -25.27 12.85
N TRP A 493 -14.24 -26.17 12.50
CA TRP A 493 -14.19 -27.57 12.94
C TRP A 493 -14.82 -28.53 11.92
N ASP A 494 -14.39 -29.79 12.01
CA ASP A 494 -14.97 -30.94 11.32
C ASP A 494 -15.28 -32.04 12.33
N THR A 495 -16.37 -32.77 12.14
CA THR A 495 -16.77 -33.86 13.05
C THR A 495 -15.81 -35.05 13.01
N GLU A 496 -15.10 -35.21 11.90
CA GLU A 496 -14.08 -36.22 11.64
C GLU A 496 -12.98 -35.63 10.74
N CYS A 497 -11.86 -36.34 10.57
CA CYS A 497 -10.75 -35.87 9.75
C CYS A 497 -11.10 -35.85 8.26
N ASP A 498 -11.20 -34.66 7.67
CA ASP A 498 -11.48 -34.46 6.23
C ASP A 498 -10.20 -34.37 5.37
N ALA A 499 -9.02 -34.57 5.98
CA ALA A 499 -7.74 -34.54 5.26
C ALA A 499 -7.52 -35.81 4.43
N GLY A 500 -6.81 -35.70 3.30
CA GLY A 500 -6.51 -36.85 2.44
C GLY A 500 -5.66 -37.95 3.12
N GLU A 501 -5.82 -39.20 2.69
CA GLU A 501 -5.14 -40.41 3.23
C GLU A 501 -3.61 -40.25 3.39
N GLN A 502 -2.94 -39.65 2.41
CA GLN A 502 -1.49 -39.44 2.48
C GLN A 502 -1.09 -38.52 3.64
N TRP A 503 -1.87 -37.46 3.86
CA TRP A 503 -1.65 -36.53 4.96
C TRP A 503 -1.95 -37.20 6.30
N MET A 504 -3.05 -37.95 6.40
CA MET A 504 -3.40 -38.71 7.61
C MET A 504 -2.28 -39.67 8.03
N ARG A 505 -1.70 -40.40 7.07
CA ARG A 505 -0.56 -41.30 7.34
C ARG A 505 0.69 -40.54 7.77
N ARG A 506 1.04 -39.45 7.08
CA ARG A 506 2.20 -38.62 7.41
C ARG A 506 2.09 -38.03 8.83
N MET A 507 0.91 -37.58 9.21
CA MET A 507 0.65 -36.99 10.53
C MET A 507 0.34 -38.03 11.61
N GLY A 508 0.22 -39.32 11.24
CA GLY A 508 -0.02 -40.42 12.16
C GLY A 508 -1.40 -40.37 12.82
N ILE A 509 -2.42 -39.86 12.11
CA ILE A 509 -3.77 -39.63 12.67
C ILE A 509 -4.40 -40.92 13.22
N ASP A 510 -4.22 -42.05 12.55
CA ASP A 510 -4.76 -43.35 13.02
C ASP A 510 -4.09 -43.88 14.30
N ARG A 511 -2.97 -43.29 14.71
CA ARG A 511 -2.26 -43.66 15.95
C ARG A 511 -2.70 -42.83 17.15
N LEU A 512 -3.53 -41.81 16.92
CA LEU A 512 -4.13 -40.98 17.96
C LEU A 512 -5.18 -41.79 18.74
N GLN A 513 -5.44 -41.43 19.99
CA GLN A 513 -6.38 -42.16 20.84
C GLN A 513 -7.80 -42.08 20.27
N GLY A 514 -8.20 -40.92 19.76
CA GLY A 514 -9.46 -40.72 19.05
C GLY A 514 -9.43 -41.10 17.56
N GLY A 515 -8.27 -41.46 17.02
CA GLY A 515 -8.08 -41.76 15.59
C GLY A 515 -8.59 -40.64 14.67
N ARG A 516 -9.09 -41.04 13.49
CA ARG A 516 -9.69 -40.13 12.48
C ARG A 516 -11.16 -39.76 12.73
N HIS A 517 -11.85 -40.44 13.66
CA HIS A 517 -13.28 -40.26 13.93
C HIS A 517 -13.57 -39.28 15.09
N GLN A 518 -12.54 -38.74 15.73
CA GLN A 518 -12.68 -37.60 16.64
C GLN A 518 -12.82 -36.30 15.84
N SER A 519 -13.29 -35.24 16.49
CA SER A 519 -13.36 -33.92 15.86
C SER A 519 -11.97 -33.32 15.61
N PHE A 520 -11.88 -32.55 14.53
CA PHE A 520 -10.68 -31.82 14.14
C PHE A 520 -11.01 -30.34 14.01
N TYR A 521 -10.03 -29.50 14.28
CA TYR A 521 -10.20 -28.05 14.36
C TYR A 521 -9.25 -27.36 13.40
N HIS A 522 -9.78 -26.43 12.61
CA HIS A 522 -9.00 -25.45 11.86
C HIS A 522 -8.60 -24.34 12.82
N VAL A 523 -7.32 -23.99 12.85
CA VAL A 523 -6.78 -23.05 13.83
C VAL A 523 -5.82 -22.07 13.20
N ILE A 524 -5.79 -20.86 13.73
CA ILE A 524 -4.79 -19.84 13.42
C ILE A 524 -3.79 -19.72 14.57
N VAL A 525 -2.50 -19.83 14.25
CA VAL A 525 -1.42 -19.93 15.22
C VAL A 525 -0.71 -18.59 15.39
N GLN A 526 -0.03 -18.38 16.52
CA GLN A 526 0.72 -17.14 16.80
C GLN A 526 1.79 -16.77 15.75
N ASP A 527 2.25 -17.74 14.94
CA ASP A 527 3.17 -17.53 13.81
C ASP A 527 2.44 -17.20 12.48
N ARG A 528 1.13 -16.93 12.56
CA ARG A 528 0.21 -16.67 11.44
C ARG A 528 -0.11 -17.87 10.55
N SER A 529 0.42 -19.06 10.85
CA SER A 529 0.10 -20.27 10.10
C SER A 529 -1.32 -20.77 10.41
N VAL A 530 -1.97 -21.36 9.40
CA VAL A 530 -3.21 -22.12 9.56
C VAL A 530 -2.84 -23.59 9.73
N ARG A 531 -3.43 -24.26 10.73
CA ARG A 531 -3.16 -25.68 11.02
C ARG A 531 -4.45 -26.46 11.26
N TYR A 532 -4.36 -27.77 11.10
CA TYR A 532 -5.45 -28.71 11.35
C TYR A 532 -5.10 -29.61 12.54
N VAL A 533 -5.91 -29.54 13.61
CA VAL A 533 -5.54 -30.06 14.94
C VAL A 533 -6.62 -31.02 15.45
N ALA A 534 -6.21 -32.20 15.90
CA ALA A 534 -7.09 -33.18 16.54
C ALA A 534 -7.57 -32.70 17.92
N GLU A 535 -8.81 -33.01 18.28
CA GLU A 535 -9.43 -32.61 19.56
C GLU A 535 -8.58 -32.96 20.79
N GLU A 536 -7.99 -34.15 20.82
CA GLU A 536 -7.19 -34.63 21.95
C GLU A 536 -5.92 -33.79 22.23
N ASN A 537 -5.48 -32.98 21.27
CA ASN A 537 -4.28 -32.14 21.39
C ASN A 537 -4.57 -30.71 21.87
N ILE A 538 -5.84 -30.39 22.17
CA ILE A 538 -6.27 -29.06 22.57
C ILE A 538 -6.34 -28.95 24.11
N GLU A 539 -5.68 -27.94 24.65
CA GLU A 539 -5.80 -27.50 26.05
C GLU A 539 -6.28 -26.05 26.09
N LEU A 540 -7.52 -25.81 26.50
CA LEU A 540 -8.11 -24.47 26.51
C LEU A 540 -7.37 -23.53 27.45
N LEU A 541 -7.24 -22.28 27.00
CA LEU A 541 -6.75 -21.17 27.79
C LEU A 541 -7.87 -20.14 27.96
N ALA A 542 -7.83 -19.40 29.07
CA ALA A 542 -8.70 -18.26 29.30
C ALA A 542 -7.84 -17.01 29.58
N PRO A 543 -7.05 -16.55 28.59
CA PRO A 543 -6.15 -15.42 28.78
C PRO A 543 -6.91 -14.09 28.77
N ASN A 544 -6.30 -13.04 29.32
CA ASN A 544 -6.70 -11.68 28.97
C ASN A 544 -6.21 -11.34 27.56
N ILE A 545 -6.88 -10.43 26.83
CA ILE A 545 -6.45 -10.09 25.46
C ILE A 545 -5.01 -9.54 25.40
N THR A 546 -4.56 -8.87 26.45
CA THR A 546 -3.21 -8.31 26.57
C THR A 546 -2.12 -9.38 26.76
N GLU A 547 -2.50 -10.60 27.15
CA GLU A 547 -1.58 -11.73 27.29
C GLU A 547 -1.39 -12.48 25.96
N LEU A 548 -2.21 -12.19 24.95
CA LEU A 548 -2.12 -12.80 23.63
C LEU A 548 -0.97 -12.18 22.81
N PRO A 549 -0.27 -12.99 22.00
CA PRO A 549 0.73 -12.46 21.06
C PRO A 549 0.12 -11.44 20.10
N THR A 550 0.77 -10.28 19.95
CA THR A 550 0.29 -9.21 19.06
C THR A 550 0.14 -9.67 17.61
N THR A 551 1.00 -10.60 17.17
CA THR A 551 0.94 -11.23 15.85
C THR A 551 -0.37 -11.97 15.60
N LEU A 552 -0.92 -12.59 16.65
CA LEU A 552 -2.18 -13.34 16.62
C LEU A 552 -3.39 -12.40 16.65
N THR A 553 -3.37 -11.40 17.53
CA THR A 553 -4.46 -10.42 17.64
C THR A 553 -4.57 -9.54 16.39
N ALA A 554 -3.45 -9.26 15.71
CA ALA A 554 -3.42 -8.44 14.49
C ALA A 554 -4.20 -9.06 13.31
N ILE A 555 -4.21 -10.40 13.22
CA ILE A 555 -4.86 -11.14 12.13
C ILE A 555 -6.21 -11.75 12.52
N ALA A 556 -6.57 -11.71 13.81
CA ALA A 556 -7.81 -12.27 14.35
C ALA A 556 -9.06 -11.75 13.62
N GLY A 557 -9.06 -10.48 13.19
CA GLY A 557 -10.16 -9.86 12.44
C GLY A 557 -10.51 -10.58 11.12
N ARG A 558 -9.62 -11.40 10.58
CA ARG A 558 -9.95 -12.25 9.41
C ARG A 558 -11.10 -13.21 9.70
N HIS A 559 -11.22 -13.69 10.94
CA HIS A 559 -12.16 -14.74 11.34
C HIS A 559 -13.17 -14.28 12.40
N PHE A 560 -12.86 -13.22 13.15
CA PHE A 560 -13.61 -12.83 14.34
C PHE A 560 -14.06 -11.38 14.30
N LYS A 561 -15.27 -11.12 14.81
CA LYS A 561 -15.88 -9.79 14.84
C LYS A 561 -15.38 -8.93 16.01
N ARG A 562 -15.25 -9.53 17.21
CA ARG A 562 -14.77 -8.87 18.44
C ARG A 562 -14.14 -9.87 19.41
N TRP A 563 -13.45 -9.34 20.41
CA TRP A 563 -13.11 -10.06 21.64
C TRP A 563 -14.23 -9.91 22.67
N ASP A 564 -14.50 -10.98 23.41
CA ASP A 564 -15.48 -11.01 24.49
C ASP A 564 -14.75 -11.18 25.83
N GLU A 565 -14.73 -10.11 26.64
CA GLU A 565 -13.96 -10.09 27.90
C GLU A 565 -14.55 -10.99 28.98
N GLU A 566 -15.87 -11.22 28.97
CA GLU A 566 -16.54 -12.04 29.98
C GLU A 566 -16.21 -13.52 29.78
N THR A 567 -16.31 -13.98 28.53
CA THR A 567 -16.03 -15.38 28.18
C THR A 567 -14.55 -15.64 27.89
N ARG A 568 -13.74 -14.58 27.70
CA ARG A 568 -12.34 -14.64 27.25
C ARG A 568 -12.18 -15.41 25.94
N THR A 569 -13.06 -15.12 24.99
CA THR A 569 -13.07 -15.75 23.67
C THR A 569 -13.23 -14.73 22.55
N PHE A 570 -12.83 -15.10 21.35
CA PHE A 570 -13.18 -14.33 20.16
C PHE A 570 -14.59 -14.71 19.69
N VAL A 571 -15.37 -13.73 19.24
CA VAL A 571 -16.70 -14.00 18.68
C VAL A 571 -16.59 -14.21 17.18
N SER A 572 -17.10 -15.35 16.70
CA SER A 572 -17.06 -15.75 15.29
C SER A 572 -17.74 -14.71 14.39
N ASN A 573 -17.10 -14.42 13.25
CA ASN A 573 -17.71 -13.69 12.14
C ASN A 573 -18.27 -14.63 11.04
N ILE A 574 -18.14 -15.94 11.22
CA ILE A 574 -18.40 -16.96 10.19
C ILE A 574 -19.72 -17.71 10.51
N LYS A 575 -20.83 -16.96 10.50
CA LYS A 575 -22.16 -17.50 10.82
C LYS A 575 -22.84 -18.20 9.63
N ASP A 576 -22.34 -17.97 8.42
CA ASP A 576 -22.77 -18.60 7.18
C ASP A 576 -22.36 -20.07 7.08
N GLU A 577 -21.23 -20.45 7.70
CA GLU A 577 -20.76 -21.84 7.78
C GLU A 577 -21.04 -22.47 9.16
N TYR A 578 -20.80 -21.74 10.26
CA TYR A 578 -20.93 -22.25 11.64
C TYR A 578 -21.94 -21.42 12.44
N PRO A 579 -23.26 -21.56 12.21
CA PRO A 579 -24.27 -20.70 12.84
C PRO A 579 -24.39 -20.88 14.37
N ASP A 580 -23.97 -22.03 14.90
CA ASP A 580 -24.13 -22.42 16.31
C ASP A 580 -22.95 -21.97 17.22
N ASP A 581 -21.96 -21.30 16.63
CA ASP A 581 -20.73 -20.73 17.24
C ASP A 581 -20.67 -19.23 16.99
#